data_AF-A0AB34T8Z7-F1
#
_entry.id   AF-A0AB34T8Z7-F1
#
_cell.length_a   1.000
_cell.length_b   1.000
_cell.length_c   1.000
_cell.angle_alpha   90.00
_cell.angle_beta   90.00
_cell.angle_gamma   90.00
#
_symmetry.space_group_name_H-M   'P 1'
#
loop_
_entity.id
_entity.type
_entity.pdbx_description
1 polymer ?
#
loop_
_entity_poly.entity_id
_entity_poly.type
_entity_poly.pdbx_seq_one_letter_code
_entity_poly.pdbx_strand_id
1 'polypeptide(L)'
;MANIDYAIRRDRDHVWLHDDTGDGTSPEWEMMEDMANTYATKEEALTFAMLCGLADNTDTGIELHDGISVVPVEWEYEEDIEPDELDRQLDMEDGQE
;
A
#
# COMPACT_ATOMS: atom_id res chain seq x y z
N MET A 1 -12.08 12.26 -0.03
CA MET A 1 -12.59 10.90 -0.32
C MET A 1 -11.39 10.00 -0.15
N ALA A 2 -11.34 9.11 0.86
CA ALA A 2 -10.14 8.30 1.08
C ALA A 2 -9.86 7.43 -0.14
N ASN A 3 -8.65 7.51 -0.67
CA ASN A 3 -8.20 6.60 -1.72
C ASN A 3 -7.71 5.34 -1.00
N ILE A 4 -8.34 4.21 -1.31
CA ILE A 4 -8.01 2.93 -0.68
C ILE A 4 -7.15 2.16 -1.67
N ASP A 5 -5.91 1.90 -1.28
CA ASP A 5 -5.06 0.93 -1.94
C ASP A 5 -5.08 -0.41 -1.19
N TYR A 6 -4.45 -1.43 -1.76
CA TYR A 6 -4.32 -2.76 -1.20
C TYR A 6 -2.86 -3.18 -1.17
N ALA A 7 -2.40 -3.67 -0.03
CA ALA A 7 -1.06 -4.22 0.17
C ALA A 7 -1.13 -5.66 0.68
N ILE A 8 -0.02 -6.39 0.55
CA ILE A 8 0.09 -7.77 1.05
C ILE A 8 0.83 -7.75 2.38
N ARG A 9 0.27 -8.42 3.38
CA ARG A 9 0.84 -8.54 4.72
C ARG A 9 0.98 -10.00 5.12
N ARG A 10 2.10 -10.32 5.77
CA ARG A 10 2.26 -11.58 6.49
C ARG A 10 1.77 -11.42 7.92
N ASP A 11 0.71 -12.13 8.26
CA ASP A 11 -0.03 -11.93 9.52
C ASP A 11 0.78 -12.34 10.75
N ARG A 12 1.67 -13.31 10.65
CA ARG A 12 2.39 -13.84 11.82
C ARG A 12 3.33 -12.81 12.49
N ASP A 13 3.93 -11.91 11.70
CA ASP A 13 4.91 -10.92 12.17
C ASP A 13 4.50 -9.48 11.84
N HIS A 14 3.33 -9.27 11.23
CA HIS A 14 2.83 -7.98 10.76
C HIS A 14 3.82 -7.21 9.86
N VAL A 15 4.45 -7.93 8.91
CA VAL A 15 5.35 -7.35 7.90
C VAL A 15 4.68 -7.27 6.54
N TRP A 16 5.12 -6.32 5.74
CA TRP A 16 4.52 -5.92 4.47
C TRP A 16 5.40 -6.34 3.30
N LEU A 17 4.79 -6.72 2.18
CA LEU A 17 5.52 -7.19 1.01
C LEU A 17 6.03 -6.00 0.19
N HIS A 18 7.31 -6.02 -0.14
CA HIS A 18 7.97 -5.08 -1.04
C HIS A 18 8.76 -5.84 -2.11
N ASP A 19 8.78 -5.34 -3.35
CA ASP A 19 9.58 -5.81 -4.48
C ASP A 19 9.84 -4.57 -5.35
N ASP A 20 11.09 -4.12 -5.38
CA ASP A 20 11.51 -2.90 -6.10
C ASP A 20 11.20 -2.97 -7.60
N THR A 21 11.26 -4.19 -8.16
CA THR A 21 10.99 -4.45 -9.58
C THR A 21 9.51 -4.62 -9.90
N GLY A 22 8.68 -4.96 -8.91
CA GLY A 22 7.24 -5.20 -9.06
C GLY A 22 6.89 -6.44 -9.90
N ASP A 23 7.85 -7.35 -10.11
CA ASP A 23 7.66 -8.57 -10.92
C ASP A 23 7.70 -9.86 -10.08
N GLY A 24 7.91 -9.74 -8.77
CA GLY A 24 7.89 -10.84 -7.81
C GLY A 24 9.15 -11.70 -7.82
N THR A 25 10.23 -11.23 -8.44
CA THR A 25 11.50 -11.98 -8.52
C THR A 25 12.38 -11.81 -7.30
N SER A 26 12.24 -10.70 -6.56
CA SER A 26 13.03 -10.39 -5.37
C SER A 26 12.16 -9.82 -4.23
N PRO A 27 11.09 -10.53 -3.80
CA PRO A 27 10.22 -10.01 -2.76
C PRO A 27 10.91 -10.01 -1.39
N GLU A 28 10.79 -8.89 -0.69
CA GLU A 28 11.30 -8.62 0.64
C GLU A 28 10.15 -8.30 1.61
N TRP A 29 10.41 -8.49 2.90
CA TRP A 29 9.43 -8.24 3.95
C TRP A 29 9.86 -7.04 4.79
N GLU A 30 9.05 -5.99 4.72
CA GLU A 30 9.30 -4.71 5.37
C GLU A 30 8.48 -4.54 6.65
N MET A 31 9.05 -3.85 7.63
CA MET A 31 8.36 -3.57 8.89
C MET A 31 7.38 -2.40 8.78
N MET A 32 7.58 -1.51 7.80
CA MET A 32 6.82 -0.28 7.63
C MET A 32 5.82 -0.44 6.50
N GLU A 33 4.56 -0.06 6.74
CA GLU A 33 3.47 -0.11 5.76
C GLU A 33 3.75 0.77 4.53
N ASP A 34 4.36 1.94 4.73
CA ASP A 34 4.74 2.90 3.68
C ASP A 34 5.75 2.34 2.66
N MET A 35 6.51 1.32 3.05
CA MET A 35 7.47 0.65 2.15
C MET A 35 6.80 -0.45 1.32
N ALA A 36 5.56 -0.83 1.62
CA ALA A 36 4.87 -1.89 0.91
C ALA A 36 4.59 -1.50 -0.55
N ASN A 37 4.57 -2.47 -1.46
CA ASN A 37 3.89 -2.22 -2.73
C ASN A 37 2.38 -2.13 -2.47
N THR A 38 1.79 -1.03 -2.94
CA THR A 38 0.35 -0.80 -2.91
C THR A 38 -0.24 -0.90 -4.30
N TYR A 39 -1.48 -1.37 -4.37
CA TYR A 39 -2.22 -1.55 -5.62
C TYR A 39 -3.59 -0.92 -5.52
N ALA A 40 -4.05 -0.27 -6.60
CA ALA A 40 -5.34 0.40 -6.62
C ALA A 40 -6.52 -0.58 -6.46
N THR A 41 -6.33 -1.85 -6.82
CA THR A 41 -7.37 -2.88 -6.69
C THR A 41 -6.88 -4.11 -5.94
N LYS A 42 -7.82 -4.77 -5.26
CA LYS A 42 -7.58 -6.05 -4.58
C LYS A 42 -7.11 -7.14 -5.56
N GLU A 43 -7.62 -7.15 -6.79
CA GLU A 43 -7.24 -8.13 -7.82
C GLU A 43 -5.78 -7.98 -8.27
N GLU A 44 -5.28 -6.74 -8.37
CA GLU A 44 -3.87 -6.47 -8.66
C GLU A 44 -2.96 -6.96 -7.52
N ALA A 45 -3.32 -6.67 -6.27
CA ALA A 45 -2.59 -7.19 -5.12
C ALA A 45 -2.60 -8.73 -5.07
N LEU A 46 -3.72 -9.38 -5.39
CA LEU A 46 -3.79 -10.84 -5.46
C LEU A 46 -2.92 -11.42 -6.59
N THR A 47 -2.91 -10.77 -7.75
CA THR A 47 -2.07 -11.18 -8.89
C THR A 47 -0.59 -11.06 -8.54
N PHE A 48 -0.21 -9.98 -7.85
CA PHE A 48 1.16 -9.80 -7.39
C PHE A 48 1.55 -10.82 -6.30
N ALA A 49 0.64 -11.16 -5.40
CA ALA A 49 0.87 -12.24 -4.42
C ALA A 49 1.17 -13.58 -5.12
N MET A 50 0.51 -13.89 -6.23
CA MET A 50 0.84 -15.07 -7.04
C MET A 50 2.23 -14.99 -7.66
N LEU A 51 2.63 -13.83 -8.20
CA LEU A 51 3.97 -13.63 -8.78
C LEU A 51 5.06 -13.90 -7.74
N CYS A 52 4.82 -13.48 -6.49
CA CYS A 52 5.72 -13.69 -5.36
C CYS A 52 5.67 -15.12 -4.78
N GLY A 53 4.83 -16.01 -5.32
CA GLY A 53 4.66 -17.38 -4.81
C GLY A 53 3.98 -17.44 -3.43
N LEU A 54 3.12 -16.47 -3.12
CA LEU A 54 2.35 -16.36 -1.87
C LEU A 54 0.87 -16.70 -2.05
N ALA A 55 0.47 -17.06 -3.26
CA ALA A 55 -0.88 -17.42 -3.63
C ALA A 55 -0.86 -18.43 -4.76
N ASP A 56 -1.89 -19.28 -4.79
CA ASP A 56 -2.10 -20.27 -5.83
C ASP A 56 -3.32 -19.90 -6.68
N ASN A 57 -3.28 -20.23 -7.98
CA ASN A 57 -4.46 -20.17 -8.83
C ASN A 57 -5.22 -21.48 -8.75
N THR A 58 -6.48 -21.41 -8.32
CA THR A 58 -7.36 -22.57 -8.12
C THR A 58 -8.56 -22.51 -9.06
N ASP A 59 -9.37 -23.58 -9.09
CA ASP A 59 -10.60 -23.63 -9.90
C ASP A 59 -11.61 -22.53 -9.50
N THR A 60 -11.51 -22.03 -8.27
CA THR A 60 -12.38 -20.99 -7.69
C THR A 60 -11.77 -19.59 -7.70
N GLY A 61 -10.54 -19.43 -8.20
CA GLY A 61 -9.82 -18.14 -8.25
C GLY A 61 -8.50 -18.17 -7.49
N ILE A 62 -7.97 -16.99 -7.17
CA ILE A 62 -6.69 -16.83 -6.47
C ILE A 62 -6.90 -17.07 -4.96
N GLU A 63 -6.19 -18.04 -4.41
CA GLU A 63 -6.19 -18.34 -2.97
C GLU A 63 -4.84 -17.99 -2.36
N LEU A 64 -4.84 -17.14 -1.33
CA LEU A 64 -3.62 -16.78 -0.58
C LEU A 64 -3.16 -17.95 0.29
N HIS A 65 -1.84 -18.09 0.45
CA HIS A 65 -1.27 -19.03 1.41
C HIS A 65 -1.64 -18.67 2.85
N ASP A 66 -1.60 -19.68 3.73
CA ASP A 66 -1.87 -19.49 5.16
C ASP A 66 -0.96 -18.41 5.77
N GLY A 67 -1.56 -17.50 6.52
CA GLY A 67 -0.87 -16.38 7.16
C GLY A 67 -0.50 -15.23 6.22
N ILE A 68 -1.02 -15.20 4.98
CA ILE A 68 -0.92 -14.07 4.06
C ILE A 68 -2.29 -13.42 3.89
N SER A 69 -2.35 -12.10 3.99
CA SER A 69 -3.56 -11.30 3.83
C SER A 69 -3.35 -10.14 2.87
N VAL A 70 -4.37 -9.82 2.07
CA VAL A 70 -4.46 -8.55 1.36
C VAL A 70 -5.23 -7.56 2.22
N VAL A 71 -4.59 -6.46 2.59
CA VAL A 71 -5.06 -5.47 3.56
C VAL A 71 -5.30 -4.13 2.85
N PRO A 72 -6.43 -3.45 3.09
CA PRO A 72 -6.62 -2.09 2.60
C PRO A 72 -5.70 -1.11 3.33
N VAL A 73 -5.06 -0.22 2.58
CA VAL A 73 -4.21 0.86 3.07
C VAL A 73 -4.87 2.18 2.67
N GLU A 74 -5.27 2.96 3.67
CA GLU A 74 -5.87 4.27 3.46
C GLU A 74 -4.78 5.32 3.32
N TRP A 75 -4.84 6.14 2.28
CA TRP A 75 -3.95 7.27 2.11
C TRP A 75 -4.72 8.54 1.74
N GLU A 76 -4.21 9.67 2.23
CA GLU A 76 -4.78 11.00 2.05
C GLU A 76 -3.78 11.84 1.24
N TYR A 77 -4.26 12.61 0.27
CA TYR A 77 -3.40 13.61 -0.37
C TYR A 77 -3.10 14.73 0.63
N GLU A 78 -1.87 15.26 0.62
CA GLU A 78 -1.51 16.44 1.42
C GLU A 78 -2.43 17.64 1.12
N GLU A 79 -2.99 17.73 -0.09
CA GLU A 79 -3.97 18.76 -0.50
C GLU A 79 -5.40 18.54 0.05
N ASP A 80 -5.72 17.35 0.57
CA ASP A 80 -7.01 17.03 1.25
C ASP A 80 -6.93 17.34 2.75
N ILE A 81 -5.73 17.60 3.29
CA ILE A 81 -5.53 18.10 4.65
C ILE A 81 -5.95 19.57 4.66
N GLU A 82 -6.98 19.93 5.44
CA GLU A 82 -7.33 21.34 5.60
C GLU A 82 -6.10 22.12 6.08
N PRO A 83 -5.71 23.23 5.40
CA PRO A 83 -4.55 24.01 5.81
C PRO A 83 -4.74 24.47 7.25
N ASP A 84 -3.83 24.03 8.11
CA ASP A 84 -3.87 24.35 9.53
C ASP A 84 -3.48 25.83 9.73
N GLU A 85 -3.57 26.34 10.96
CA GLU A 85 -3.35 27.77 11.23
C GLU A 85 -1.93 28.23 10.85
N LEU A 86 -0.97 27.29 10.80
CA LEU A 86 0.41 27.53 10.37
C LEU A 86 0.53 27.78 8.85
N ASP A 87 -0.16 27.01 8.01
CA ASP A 87 -0.18 27.22 6.56
C ASP A 87 -0.78 28.58 6.20
N ARG A 88 -1.83 28.98 6.93
CA ARG A 88 -2.47 30.29 6.76
C ARG A 88 -1.57 31.46 7.15
N GLN A 89 -0.65 31.26 8.10
CA GLN A 89 0.29 32.32 8.51
C GLN A 89 1.43 32.47 7.50
N LEU A 90 1.94 31.38 6.94
CA LEU A 90 3.00 31.39 5.93
C LEU A 90 2.55 32.03 4.61
N ASP A 91 1.32 31.78 4.16
CA ASP A 91 0.75 32.39 2.94
C ASP A 91 0.51 33.92 3.08
N MET A 92 0.42 34.42 4.32
CA MET A 92 0.33 35.86 4.60
C MET A 92 1.68 36.58 4.64
N GLU A 93 2.79 35.85 4.82
CA GLU A 93 4.15 36.42 4.85
C GLU A 93 4.79 36.54 3.46
N ASP A 94 4.41 35.68 2.50
CA ASP A 94 4.94 35.72 1.12
C ASP A 94 4.18 36.71 0.20
N GLY A 95 3.04 37.24 0.64
CA GLY A 95 2.20 38.19 -0.10
C GLY A 95 2.55 39.68 0.07
N GLN A 96 3.72 40.02 0.65
CA GLN A 96 4.20 41.40 0.77
C GLN A 96 5.42 41.66 -0.13
N GLU A 97 5.18 41.79 -1.44
CA GLU A 97 6.06 42.51 -2.37
C GLU A 97 5.47 43.88 -2.75
#